data_AF-A0A956I8Z7-F1
#
_entry.id   AF-A0A956I8Z7-F1
#
_cell.length_a   1.000
_cell.length_b   1.000
_cell.length_c   1.000
_cell.angle_alpha   90.00
_cell.angle_beta   90.00
_cell.angle_gamma   90.00
#
_symmetry.space_group_name_H-M   'P 1'
#
loop_
_entity.id
_entity.type
_entity.pdbx_description
1 polymer ?
#
loop_
_entity_poly.entity_id
_entity_poly.type
_entity_poly.pdbx_seq_one_letter_code
_entity_poly.pdbx_strand_id
1 'polypeptide(L)'
;MTSPLEMRLRVLALLAEPMLEIARASALRLDDLRELVATEYFELLRRRGASWTQIAQRLGKSRRTIAELARRSADQESLREPSERLEVRRRIVRALAEGASTPEALSRRVGSPFLADELEALREAGIVAGDATRPELAAELLDLVGPDLEARLASLQQFLETVADVIYARFVRPRPDRLAFARVWSFSAAPEALAQVIDEVYALIDQRVAELDAAAPEGARPANVSFVAVEPPDDERWRRRRG
;
A
#
# COMPACT_ATOMS: atom_id res chain seq x y z
N MET A 1 -13.42 -26.49 -16.98
CA MET A 1 -13.90 -25.99 -15.67
C MET A 1 -12.69 -25.58 -14.86
N THR A 2 -12.63 -24.33 -14.40
CA THR A 2 -11.54 -23.83 -13.53
C THR A 2 -11.70 -24.41 -12.13
N SER A 3 -10.62 -24.92 -11.54
CA SER A 3 -10.69 -25.47 -10.18
C SER A 3 -10.87 -24.35 -9.13
N PRO A 4 -11.47 -24.62 -7.95
CA PRO A 4 -11.56 -23.61 -6.88
C PRO A 4 -10.21 -23.04 -6.45
N LEU A 5 -9.14 -23.85 -6.50
CA LEU A 5 -7.79 -23.40 -6.19
C LEU A 5 -7.26 -22.43 -7.24
N GLU A 6 -7.42 -22.76 -8.52
CA GLU A 6 -7.02 -21.91 -9.64
C GLU A 6 -7.76 -20.57 -9.63
N MET A 7 -9.06 -20.57 -9.33
CA MET A 7 -9.85 -19.35 -9.16
C MET A 7 -9.27 -18.45 -8.05
N ARG A 8 -8.91 -19.03 -6.90
CA ARG A 8 -8.29 -18.28 -5.80
C ARG A 8 -6.92 -17.71 -6.19
N LEU A 9 -6.11 -18.48 -6.91
CA LEU A 9 -4.80 -18.00 -7.39
C LEU A 9 -4.97 -16.84 -8.37
N ARG A 10 -5.95 -16.90 -9.28
CA ARG A 10 -6.25 -15.78 -10.19
C ARG A 10 -6.73 -14.53 -9.45
N VAL A 11 -7.59 -14.70 -8.43
CA VAL A 11 -8.02 -13.58 -7.58
C VAL A 11 -6.84 -12.95 -6.84
N LEU A 12 -5.93 -13.76 -6.29
CA LEU A 12 -4.71 -13.26 -5.64
C LEU A 12 -3.78 -12.54 -6.62
N ALA A 13 -3.63 -13.04 -7.84
CA ALA A 13 -2.84 -12.38 -8.87
C ALA A 13 -3.41 -10.99 -9.22
N LEU A 14 -4.73 -10.90 -9.43
CA LEU A 14 -5.42 -9.62 -9.69
C LEU A 14 -5.31 -8.65 -8.52
N LEU A 15 -5.32 -9.14 -7.28
CA LEU A 15 -5.11 -8.34 -6.08
C LEU A 15 -3.66 -7.85 -5.92
N ALA A 16 -2.69 -8.60 -6.45
CA ALA A 16 -1.28 -8.23 -6.38
C ALA A 16 -0.94 -7.11 -7.37
N GLU A 17 -1.66 -6.98 -8.49
CA GLU A 17 -1.39 -5.97 -9.52
C GLU A 17 -1.35 -4.53 -8.97
N PRO A 18 -2.34 -4.02 -8.20
CA PRO A 18 -2.26 -2.68 -7.63
C PRO A 18 -1.05 -2.48 -6.70
N MET A 19 -0.73 -3.48 -5.88
CA MET A 19 0.44 -3.44 -5.00
C MET A 19 1.74 -3.37 -5.81
N LEU A 20 1.84 -4.14 -6.90
CA LEU A 20 3.01 -4.15 -7.78
C LEU A 20 3.16 -2.82 -8.54
N GLU A 21 2.07 -2.21 -8.98
CA GLU A 21 2.10 -0.88 -9.61
C GLU A 21 2.55 0.20 -8.64
N ILE A 22 2.05 0.19 -7.39
CA ILE A 22 2.50 1.13 -6.35
C ILE A 22 3.97 0.89 -6.00
N ALA A 23 4.40 -0.38 -5.88
CA ALA A 23 5.79 -0.72 -5.62
C ALA A 23 6.71 -0.24 -6.74
N ARG A 24 6.31 -0.40 -8.00
CA ARG A 24 7.02 0.10 -9.18
C ARG A 24 7.11 1.63 -9.17
N ALA A 25 6.01 2.32 -8.92
CA ALA A 25 5.98 3.79 -8.82
C ALA A 25 6.85 4.31 -7.66
N SER A 26 6.96 3.53 -6.58
CA SER A 26 7.83 3.82 -5.43
C SER A 26 9.28 3.36 -5.63
N ALA A 27 9.62 2.89 -6.83
CA ALA A 27 10.90 2.28 -7.22
C ALA A 27 11.38 1.14 -6.30
N LEU A 28 10.49 0.47 -5.58
CA LEU A 28 10.87 -0.68 -4.75
C LEU A 28 11.41 -1.80 -5.63
N ARG A 29 12.55 -2.38 -5.23
CA ARG A 29 13.12 -3.52 -5.92
C ARG A 29 12.31 -4.76 -5.59
N LEU A 30 12.38 -5.76 -6.49
CA LEU A 30 11.67 -7.01 -6.29
C LEU A 30 12.08 -7.73 -4.99
N ASP A 31 13.36 -7.69 -4.63
CA ASP A 31 13.82 -8.34 -3.39
C ASP A 31 13.31 -7.62 -2.14
N ASP A 32 13.27 -6.28 -2.12
CA ASP A 32 12.67 -5.52 -1.01
C ASP A 32 11.17 -5.82 -0.89
N LEU A 33 10.46 -5.90 -2.02
CA LEU A 33 9.04 -6.26 -2.02
C LEU A 33 8.78 -7.70 -1.53
N ARG A 34 9.62 -8.66 -1.94
CA ARG A 34 9.53 -10.06 -1.49
C ARG A 34 9.74 -10.16 0.01
N GLU A 35 10.69 -9.40 0.54
CA GLU A 35 10.98 -9.34 1.96
C GLU A 35 9.83 -8.71 2.76
N LEU A 36 9.28 -7.60 2.26
CA LEU A 36 8.10 -6.95 2.85
C LEU A 36 6.92 -7.92 2.91
N VAL A 37 6.57 -8.55 1.79
CA VAL A 37 5.45 -9.52 1.73
C VAL A 37 5.69 -10.70 2.66
N ALA A 38 6.92 -11.21 2.76
CA ALA A 38 7.24 -12.31 3.66
C ALA A 38 7.07 -11.93 5.14
N THR A 39 7.49 -10.72 5.51
CA THR A 39 7.39 -10.19 6.88
C THR A 39 5.94 -9.91 7.25
N GLU A 40 5.17 -9.25 6.38
CA GLU A 40 3.76 -8.97 6.62
C GLU A 40 2.91 -10.26 6.66
N TYR A 41 3.23 -11.25 5.82
CA TYR A 41 2.54 -12.53 5.86
C TYR A 41 2.88 -13.33 7.14
N PHE A 42 4.11 -13.25 7.64
CA PHE A 42 4.48 -13.78 8.96
C PHE A 42 3.65 -13.12 10.06
N GLU A 43 3.56 -11.79 10.08
CA GLU A 43 2.82 -11.05 11.10
C GLU A 43 1.32 -11.34 11.08
N LEU A 44 0.73 -11.42 9.88
CA LEU A 44 -0.66 -11.82 9.72
C LEU A 44 -0.94 -13.19 10.38
N LEU A 45 -0.03 -14.16 10.19
CA LEU A 45 -0.17 -15.48 10.80
C LEU A 45 0.01 -15.43 12.33
N ARG A 46 0.96 -14.63 12.81
CA ARG A 46 1.23 -14.44 14.24
C ARG A 46 0.05 -13.78 14.97
N ARG A 47 -0.51 -12.70 14.42
CA ARG A 47 -1.70 -12.00 14.94
C ARG A 47 -2.93 -12.93 15.01
N ARG A 48 -2.99 -13.94 14.14
CA ARG A 48 -4.01 -14.99 14.16
C ARG A 48 -3.70 -16.16 15.11
N GLY A 49 -2.68 -16.02 15.96
CA GLY A 49 -2.33 -17.00 16.99
C GLY A 49 -1.60 -18.25 16.49
N ALA A 50 -1.04 -18.23 15.27
CA ALA A 50 -0.26 -19.37 14.78
C ALA A 50 1.06 -19.52 15.56
N SER A 51 1.40 -20.74 15.94
CA SER A 51 2.70 -21.03 16.56
C SER A 51 3.84 -20.97 15.54
N TRP A 52 5.08 -20.79 16.00
CA TRP A 52 6.26 -20.67 15.14
C TRP A 52 6.44 -21.88 14.21
N THR A 53 6.14 -23.09 14.72
CA THR A 53 6.18 -24.32 13.92
C THR A 53 5.12 -24.32 12.82
N GLN A 54 3.90 -23.85 13.12
CA GLN A 54 2.83 -23.75 12.13
C GLN A 54 3.16 -22.71 11.05
N ILE A 55 3.76 -21.59 11.43
CA ILE A 55 4.18 -20.54 10.50
C ILE A 55 5.30 -21.07 9.58
N ALA A 56 6.31 -21.75 10.13
CA ALA A 56 7.39 -22.39 9.35
C ALA A 56 6.85 -23.35 8.28
N GLN A 57 5.90 -24.20 8.67
CA GLN A 57 5.26 -25.16 7.76
C GLN A 57 4.45 -24.45 6.67
N ARG A 58 3.68 -23.41 7.01
CA ARG A 58 2.85 -22.67 6.05
C ARG A 58 3.68 -21.85 5.06
N LEU A 59 4.79 -21.27 5.51
CA LEU A 59 5.70 -20.51 4.65
C LEU A 59 6.65 -21.41 3.84
N GLY A 60 6.76 -22.69 4.20
CA GLY A 60 7.74 -23.59 3.61
C GLY A 60 9.18 -23.15 3.89
N LYS A 61 9.45 -22.60 5.08
CA LYS A 61 10.75 -22.04 5.48
C LYS A 61 11.33 -22.73 6.70
N SER A 62 12.65 -22.66 6.84
CA SER A 62 13.37 -23.20 8.00
C SER A 62 13.04 -22.42 9.28
N ARG A 63 13.18 -23.05 10.45
CA ARG A 63 13.05 -22.36 11.75
C ARG A 63 13.98 -21.16 11.89
N ARG A 64 15.17 -21.21 11.29
CA ARG A 64 16.12 -20.09 11.27
C ARG A 64 15.54 -18.88 10.55
N THR A 65 15.00 -19.08 9.35
CA THR A 65 14.36 -18.02 8.57
C THR A 65 13.15 -17.42 9.28
N ILE A 66 12.38 -18.23 10.00
CA ILE A 66 11.27 -17.75 10.82
C ILE A 66 11.75 -16.91 12.01
N ALA A 67 12.85 -17.30 12.65
CA ALA A 67 13.45 -16.48 13.71
C ALA A 67 13.99 -15.14 13.18
N GLU A 68 14.55 -15.12 11.96
CA GLU A 68 14.94 -13.89 11.27
C GLU A 68 13.72 -12.98 11.00
N LEU A 69 12.63 -13.51 10.44
CA LEU A 69 11.38 -12.77 10.24
C LEU A 69 10.77 -12.26 11.56
N ALA A 70 10.82 -13.08 12.62
CA ALA A 70 10.29 -12.71 13.93
C ALA A 70 11.08 -11.54 14.55
N ARG A 71 12.41 -11.49 14.39
CA ARG A 71 13.23 -10.36 14.83
C ARG A 71 12.85 -9.08 14.08
N ARG A 72 12.82 -9.15 12.74
CA ARG A 72 12.46 -8.00 11.88
C ARG A 72 11.07 -7.46 12.17
N SER A 73 10.14 -8.34 12.48
CA SER A 73 8.77 -7.96 12.80
C SER A 73 8.62 -7.33 14.20
N ALA A 74 9.36 -7.81 15.20
CA ALA A 74 9.23 -7.35 16.59
C ALA A 74 9.64 -5.88 16.76
N ASP A 75 10.49 -5.38 15.87
CA ASP A 75 11.00 -4.02 15.93
C ASP A 75 9.97 -2.94 15.55
N GLN A 76 8.73 -3.30 15.15
CA GLN A 76 7.58 -2.43 14.76
C GLN A 76 7.85 -1.32 13.72
N GLU A 77 9.10 -1.13 13.37
CA GLU A 77 9.65 -0.29 12.33
C GLU A 77 10.16 -1.26 11.27
N SER A 78 9.23 -2.00 10.66
CA SER A 78 9.41 -3.13 9.74
C SER A 78 10.25 -2.82 8.49
N LEU A 79 10.82 -1.63 8.43
CA LEU A 79 11.68 -1.17 7.38
C LEU A 79 13.14 -0.98 7.84
N ARG A 80 13.53 -1.11 9.12
CA ARG A 80 14.87 -0.76 9.67
C ARG A 80 16.03 -1.73 9.40
N GLU A 81 15.78 -2.96 8.98
CA GLU A 81 16.81 -3.81 8.35
C GLU A 81 16.61 -3.87 6.83
N PRO A 82 16.51 -2.74 6.11
CA PRO A 82 16.30 -2.84 4.69
C PRO A 82 17.59 -3.30 4.01
N SER A 83 17.50 -3.69 2.75
CA SER A 83 18.69 -3.85 1.93
C SER A 83 19.60 -2.61 2.09
N GLU A 84 20.92 -2.81 2.05
CA GLU A 84 21.91 -1.72 2.18
C GLU A 84 21.56 -0.54 1.26
N ARG A 85 21.00 -0.83 0.09
CA ARG A 85 20.55 0.14 -0.91
C ARG A 85 19.30 0.92 -0.49
N LEU A 86 18.32 0.31 0.16
CA LEU A 86 17.16 1.04 0.67
C LEU A 86 17.54 1.92 1.89
N GLU A 87 18.51 1.52 2.72
CA GLU A 87 19.13 2.44 3.71
C GLU A 87 19.82 3.63 3.03
N VAL A 88 20.53 3.41 1.92
CA VAL A 88 21.12 4.50 1.12
C VAL A 88 20.05 5.47 0.63
N ARG A 89 18.92 4.97 0.10
CA ARG A 89 17.80 5.82 -0.34
C ARG A 89 17.23 6.69 0.77
N ARG A 90 17.02 6.12 1.96
CA ARG A 90 16.55 6.89 3.13
C ARG A 90 17.52 8.00 3.50
N ARG A 91 18.82 7.67 3.53
CA ARG A 91 19.86 8.66 3.80
C ARG A 91 19.88 9.76 2.74
N ILE A 92 19.67 9.44 1.46
CA ILE A 92 19.53 10.43 0.38
C ILE A 92 18.34 11.35 0.66
N VAL A 93 17.15 10.79 0.84
CA VAL A 93 15.91 11.55 1.08
C VAL A 93 16.07 12.45 2.30
N ARG A 94 16.57 11.90 3.41
CA ARG A 94 16.83 12.66 4.63
C ARG A 94 17.85 13.78 4.42
N ALA A 95 18.96 13.49 3.75
CA ALA A 95 20.00 14.49 3.49
C ALA A 95 19.46 15.65 2.64
N LEU A 96 18.66 15.35 1.62
CA LEU A 96 17.99 16.35 0.78
C LEU A 96 16.96 17.18 1.56
N ALA A 97 16.14 16.54 2.40
CA ALA A 97 15.19 17.23 3.29
C ALA A 97 15.89 18.20 4.25
N GLU A 98 17.09 17.84 4.70
CA GLU A 98 17.96 18.65 5.54
C GLU A 98 18.88 19.60 4.73
N GLY A 99 18.60 19.83 3.44
CA GLY A 99 19.25 20.84 2.59
C GLY A 99 20.57 20.46 1.92
N ALA A 100 20.96 19.19 1.91
CA ALA A 100 22.18 18.75 1.20
C ALA A 100 21.93 18.63 -0.31
N SER A 101 21.89 19.75 -1.02
CA SER A 101 21.55 19.81 -2.46
C SER A 101 22.75 19.84 -3.41
N THR A 102 23.97 19.53 -2.94
CA THR A 102 25.15 19.38 -3.82
C THR A 102 25.68 17.95 -3.78
N PRO A 103 26.33 17.46 -4.85
CA PRO A 103 26.94 16.13 -4.87
C PRO A 103 27.89 15.89 -3.70
N GLU A 104 28.75 16.86 -3.36
CA GLU A 104 29.72 16.74 -2.29
C GLU A 104 29.05 16.66 -0.91
N ALA A 105 27.98 17.42 -0.70
CA ALA A 105 27.21 17.40 0.55
C ALA A 105 26.48 16.06 0.72
N LEU A 106 25.89 15.54 -0.35
CA LEU A 106 25.24 14.22 -0.37
C LEU A 106 26.24 13.10 -0.14
N SER A 107 27.38 13.10 -0.85
CA SER A 107 28.43 12.09 -0.64
C SER A 107 28.91 12.05 0.80
N ARG A 108 29.06 13.21 1.44
CA ARG A 108 29.48 13.30 2.84
C ARG A 108 28.44 12.77 3.82
N ARG A 109 27.16 13.08 3.61
CA ARG A 109 26.06 12.65 4.52
C ARG A 109 25.65 11.19 4.31
N VAL A 110 25.58 10.75 3.07
CA VAL A 110 25.14 9.41 2.71
C VAL A 110 26.28 8.41 2.83
N GLY A 111 27.51 8.76 2.44
CA GLY A 111 28.70 7.92 2.64
C GLY A 111 28.53 6.48 2.12
N SER A 112 28.13 6.32 0.86
CA SER A 112 27.91 4.99 0.25
C SER A 112 28.36 4.94 -1.21
N PRO A 113 28.96 3.82 -1.66
CA PRO A 113 29.29 3.62 -3.07
C PRO A 113 28.04 3.53 -3.98
N PHE A 114 26.87 3.24 -3.42
CA PHE A 114 25.62 3.12 -4.18
C PHE A 114 24.88 4.45 -4.36
N LEU A 115 25.43 5.57 -3.87
CA LEU A 115 24.76 6.87 -3.90
C LEU A 115 24.29 7.28 -5.30
N ALA A 116 25.16 7.19 -6.31
CA ALA A 116 24.82 7.63 -7.66
C ALA A 116 23.67 6.79 -8.26
N ASP A 117 23.79 5.46 -8.18
CA ASP A 117 22.75 4.52 -8.66
C ASP A 117 21.39 4.79 -7.99
N GLU A 118 21.38 4.93 -6.66
CA GLU A 118 20.12 5.12 -5.93
C GLU A 118 19.55 6.51 -6.12
N LEU A 119 20.38 7.54 -6.29
CA LEU A 119 19.90 8.89 -6.61
C LEU A 119 19.20 8.92 -7.97
N GLU A 120 19.75 8.24 -8.98
CA GLU A 120 19.11 8.11 -10.28
C GLU A 120 17.79 7.33 -10.19
N ALA A 121 17.78 6.20 -9.47
CA ALA A 121 16.55 5.43 -9.26
C ALA A 121 15.46 6.25 -8.55
N LEU A 122 15.82 7.10 -7.58
CA LEU A 122 14.89 8.01 -6.91
C LEU A 122 14.42 9.14 -7.84
N ARG A 123 15.23 9.58 -8.80
CA ARG A 123 14.85 10.56 -9.82
C ARG A 123 13.87 9.96 -10.82
N GLU A 124 14.13 8.75 -11.29
CA GLU A 124 13.20 7.99 -12.14
C GLU A 124 11.85 7.80 -11.44
N ALA A 125 11.87 7.50 -10.13
CA ALA A 125 10.69 7.39 -9.28
C ALA A 125 9.94 8.71 -9.05
N GLY A 126 10.57 9.85 -9.34
CA GLY A 126 10.02 11.17 -9.02
C GLY A 126 10.13 11.59 -7.57
N ILE A 127 10.89 10.85 -6.77
CA ILE A 127 11.14 11.19 -5.37
C ILE A 127 12.14 12.34 -5.27
N VAL A 128 13.10 12.36 -6.20
CA VAL A 128 14.08 13.43 -6.35
C VAL A 128 13.82 14.17 -7.66
N ALA A 129 13.76 15.49 -7.58
CA ALA A 129 13.71 16.41 -8.71
C ALA A 129 15.08 17.11 -8.88
N GLY A 130 15.16 18.00 -9.88
CA GLY A 130 16.38 18.71 -10.21
C GLY A 130 17.42 17.89 -10.98
N ASP A 131 18.47 18.56 -11.43
CA ASP A 131 19.55 17.94 -12.20
C ASP A 131 20.58 17.23 -11.30
N ALA A 132 21.62 16.64 -11.92
CA ALA A 132 22.67 15.92 -11.19
C ALA A 132 23.51 16.82 -10.27
N THR A 133 23.56 18.13 -10.52
CA THR A 133 24.35 19.10 -9.77
C THR A 133 23.56 19.74 -8.63
N ARG A 134 22.23 19.77 -8.74
CA ARG A 134 21.30 20.27 -7.73
C ARG A 134 20.09 19.36 -7.56
N PRO A 135 20.28 18.17 -6.97
CA PRO A 135 19.15 17.33 -6.58
C PRO A 135 18.36 17.99 -5.46
N GLU A 136 17.04 17.87 -5.53
CA GLU A 136 16.09 18.34 -4.51
C GLU A 136 14.98 17.29 -4.30
N LEU A 137 14.34 17.28 -3.14
CA LEU A 137 13.14 16.45 -2.97
C LEU A 137 11.98 17.04 -3.75
N ALA A 138 11.18 16.18 -4.39
CA ALA A 138 9.92 16.61 -4.96
C ALA A 138 9.01 17.14 -3.84
N ALA A 139 8.62 18.42 -3.93
CA ALA A 139 7.88 19.12 -2.87
C ALA A 139 6.57 18.41 -2.49
N GLU A 140 5.88 17.82 -3.47
CA GLU A 140 4.62 17.08 -3.31
C GLU A 140 4.72 15.89 -2.33
N LEU A 141 5.92 15.34 -2.13
CA LEU A 141 6.15 14.22 -1.21
C LEU A 141 6.39 14.65 0.23
N LEU A 142 6.78 15.91 0.46
CA LEU A 142 6.97 16.42 1.82
C LEU A 142 5.63 16.55 2.55
N ASP A 143 4.56 16.90 1.82
CA ASP A 143 3.20 16.99 2.35
C ASP A 143 2.61 15.63 2.75
N LEU A 144 3.19 14.52 2.25
CA LEU A 144 2.74 13.17 2.60
C LEU A 144 3.15 12.74 4.01
N VAL A 145 4.22 13.32 4.57
CA VAL A 145 4.79 12.95 5.88
C VAL A 145 4.32 13.90 6.99
N GLY A 146 3.23 14.65 6.73
CA GLY A 146 2.63 15.58 7.68
C GLY A 146 2.02 14.92 8.93
N PRO A 147 1.47 15.71 9.86
CA PRO A 147 0.91 15.23 11.12
C PRO A 147 -0.23 14.22 10.96
N ASP A 148 -0.88 14.18 9.78
CA ASP A 148 -2.01 13.31 9.49
C ASP A 148 -1.61 11.94 8.91
N LEU A 149 -0.32 11.61 8.80
CA LEU A 149 0.16 10.36 8.20
C LEU A 149 -0.50 9.12 8.81
N GLU A 150 -0.51 9.01 10.15
CA GLU A 150 -1.10 7.87 10.85
C GLU A 150 -2.60 7.75 10.57
N ALA A 151 -3.32 8.88 10.54
CA ALA A 151 -4.75 8.89 10.22
C ALA A 151 -5.01 8.44 8.77
N ARG A 152 -4.17 8.87 7.83
CA ARG A 152 -4.24 8.45 6.43
C ARG A 152 -3.95 6.96 6.27
N LEU A 153 -2.94 6.43 6.95
CA LEU A 153 -2.61 5.01 6.95
C LEU A 153 -3.72 4.16 7.56
N ALA A 154 -4.31 4.60 8.67
CA ALA A 154 -5.46 3.95 9.30
C ALA A 154 -6.69 3.92 8.37
N SER A 155 -6.99 5.04 7.70
CA SER A 155 -8.08 5.12 6.72
C SER A 155 -7.84 4.18 5.52
N LEU A 156 -6.61 4.15 4.99
CA LEU A 156 -6.23 3.22 3.92
C LEU A 156 -6.38 1.76 4.36
N GLN A 157 -5.97 1.42 5.58
CA GLN A 157 -6.13 0.08 6.13
C GLN A 157 -7.61 -0.32 6.17
N GLN A 158 -8.48 0.52 6.73
CA GLN A 158 -9.92 0.25 6.83
C GLN A 158 -10.58 0.09 5.44
N PHE A 159 -10.15 0.90 4.47
CA PHE A 159 -10.57 0.77 3.09
C PHE A 159 -10.19 -0.60 2.50
N LEU A 160 -8.91 -0.99 2.63
CA LEU A 160 -8.40 -2.25 2.10
C LEU A 160 -9.01 -3.47 2.80
N GLU A 161 -9.32 -3.38 4.10
CA GLU A 161 -10.06 -4.41 4.84
C GLU A 161 -11.46 -4.62 4.26
N THR A 162 -12.18 -3.54 3.97
CA THR A 162 -13.52 -3.62 3.35
C THR A 162 -13.44 -4.24 1.95
N VAL A 163 -12.43 -3.87 1.15
CA VAL A 163 -12.20 -4.48 -0.17
C VAL A 163 -11.91 -5.98 -0.03
N ALA A 164 -11.07 -6.36 0.94
CA ALA A 164 -10.74 -7.76 1.21
C ALA A 164 -11.98 -8.57 1.63
N ASP A 165 -12.86 -8.01 2.47
CA ASP A 165 -14.11 -8.64 2.89
C ASP A 165 -15.05 -8.89 1.70
N VAL A 166 -15.22 -7.88 0.83
CA VAL A 166 -16.04 -8.02 -0.39
C VAL A 166 -15.47 -9.10 -1.31
N ILE A 167 -14.15 -9.15 -1.51
CA ILE A 167 -13.52 -10.17 -2.36
C ILE A 167 -13.65 -11.56 -1.74
N TYR A 168 -13.43 -11.68 -0.44
CA TYR A 168 -13.57 -12.94 0.28
C TYR A 168 -14.99 -13.48 0.16
N ALA A 169 -15.99 -12.63 0.42
CA ALA A 169 -17.39 -13.00 0.36
C ALA A 169 -17.88 -13.28 -1.07
N ARG A 170 -17.30 -12.67 -2.10
CA ARG A 170 -17.72 -12.93 -3.49
C ARG A 170 -17.01 -14.10 -4.15
N PHE A 171 -15.71 -14.26 -3.92
CA PHE A 171 -14.86 -15.15 -4.72
C PHE A 171 -14.21 -16.30 -3.94
N VAL A 172 -14.08 -16.18 -2.62
CA VAL A 172 -13.39 -17.21 -1.80
C VAL A 172 -14.38 -18.10 -1.08
N ARG A 173 -15.40 -17.50 -0.44
CA ARG A 173 -16.43 -18.20 0.33
C ARG A 173 -17.80 -17.50 0.19
N PRO A 174 -18.48 -17.65 -0.95
CA PRO A 174 -19.82 -17.11 -1.15
C PRO A 174 -20.81 -17.71 -0.15
N ARG A 175 -21.62 -16.85 0.44
CA ARG A 175 -22.72 -17.24 1.33
C ARG A 175 -23.99 -16.50 0.91
N PRO A 176 -25.10 -17.20 0.62
CA PRO A 176 -26.31 -16.56 0.12
C PRO A 176 -26.99 -15.65 1.15
N ASP A 177 -26.71 -15.84 2.45
CA ASP A 177 -27.22 -15.02 3.55
C ASP A 177 -26.36 -13.77 3.83
N ARG A 178 -25.33 -13.50 3.03
CA ARG A 178 -24.43 -12.36 3.21
C ARG A 178 -24.40 -11.50 1.96
N LEU A 179 -24.73 -10.23 2.14
CA LEU A 179 -24.59 -9.24 1.08
C LEU A 179 -23.10 -8.93 0.86
N ALA A 180 -22.64 -9.07 -0.37
CA ALA A 180 -21.34 -8.59 -0.81
C ALA A 180 -21.49 -8.00 -2.22
N PHE A 181 -21.20 -6.70 -2.34
CA PHE A 181 -21.48 -5.94 -3.53
C PHE A 181 -20.28 -5.07 -3.90
N ALA A 182 -19.96 -5.02 -5.20
CA ALA A 182 -19.06 -4.02 -5.75
C ALA A 182 -19.47 -3.73 -7.19
N ARG A 183 -19.51 -2.44 -7.52
CA ARG A 183 -19.73 -1.91 -8.86
C ARG A 183 -18.73 -0.80 -9.13
N VAL A 184 -18.36 -0.68 -10.39
CA VAL A 184 -17.49 0.38 -10.89
C VAL A 184 -18.26 1.06 -12.01
N TRP A 185 -18.36 2.38 -11.93
CA TRP A 185 -18.86 3.23 -13.00
C TRP A 185 -17.69 3.99 -13.60
N SER A 186 -17.66 4.10 -14.92
CA SER A 186 -16.64 4.87 -15.65
C SER A 186 -17.35 5.90 -16.52
N PHE A 187 -17.00 7.17 -16.32
CA PHE A 187 -17.60 8.31 -17.00
C PHE A 187 -16.58 9.45 -17.10
N SER A 188 -16.89 10.46 -17.91
CA SER A 188 -16.12 11.70 -18.01
C SER A 188 -16.94 12.84 -17.39
N ALA A 189 -16.30 13.67 -16.58
CA ALA A 189 -16.87 14.85 -15.98
C ALA A 189 -15.79 15.93 -15.81
N ALA A 190 -16.20 17.18 -15.68
CA ALA A 190 -15.29 18.24 -15.21
C ALA A 190 -14.93 18.00 -13.74
N PRO A 191 -13.72 18.40 -13.27
CA PRO A 191 -13.30 18.19 -11.88
C PRO A 191 -14.30 18.74 -10.85
N GLU A 192 -14.89 19.90 -11.11
CA GLU A 192 -15.88 20.53 -10.23
C GLU A 192 -17.17 19.72 -10.15
N ALA A 193 -17.60 19.14 -11.28
CA ALA A 193 -18.77 18.27 -11.32
C ALA A 193 -18.50 16.94 -10.60
N LEU A 194 -17.27 16.41 -10.68
CA LEU A 194 -16.87 15.22 -9.92
C LEU A 194 -16.88 15.50 -8.41
N ALA A 195 -16.33 16.64 -7.98
CA ALA A 195 -16.36 17.06 -6.58
C ALA A 195 -17.80 17.17 -6.05
N GLN A 196 -18.69 17.80 -6.83
CA GLN A 196 -20.10 17.88 -6.47
C GLN A 196 -20.76 16.50 -6.31
N VAL A 197 -20.52 15.57 -7.23
CA VAL A 197 -21.06 14.20 -7.14
C VAL A 197 -20.52 13.47 -5.90
N ILE A 198 -19.24 13.69 -5.55
CA ILE A 198 -18.64 13.11 -4.34
C ILE A 198 -19.38 13.60 -3.10
N ASP A 199 -19.59 14.90 -2.98
CA ASP A 199 -20.27 15.51 -1.83
C ASP A 199 -21.73 15.02 -1.71
N GLU A 200 -22.46 14.99 -2.83
CA GLU A 200 -23.85 14.53 -2.87
C GLU A 200 -23.99 13.06 -2.48
N VAL A 201 -23.13 12.18 -3.01
CA VAL A 201 -23.15 10.75 -2.70
C VAL A 201 -22.71 10.50 -1.26
N TYR A 202 -21.68 11.20 -0.78
CA TYR A 202 -21.22 11.07 0.59
C TYR A 202 -22.32 11.48 1.58
N ALA A 203 -22.93 12.65 1.41
CA ALA A 203 -24.00 13.12 2.28
C ALA A 203 -25.19 12.15 2.30
N LEU A 204 -25.56 11.59 1.14
CA LEU A 204 -26.61 10.59 1.05
C LEU A 204 -26.25 9.31 1.80
N ILE A 205 -25.03 8.78 1.61
CA ILE A 205 -24.58 7.56 2.29
C ILE A 205 -24.52 7.79 3.80
N ASP A 206 -23.93 8.89 4.24
CA ASP A 206 -23.79 9.23 5.67
C ASP A 206 -25.15 9.30 6.36
N GLN A 207 -26.10 10.03 5.78
CA GLN A 207 -27.47 10.10 6.28
C GLN A 207 -28.10 8.70 6.39
N ARG A 208 -27.98 7.88 5.32
CA ARG A 208 -28.59 6.54 5.30
C ARG A 208 -27.93 5.58 6.28
N VAL A 209 -26.62 5.66 6.48
CA VAL A 209 -25.91 4.86 7.47
C VAL A 209 -26.38 5.21 8.87
N ALA A 210 -26.50 6.50 9.20
CA ALA A 210 -27.01 6.95 10.50
C ALA A 210 -28.46 6.48 10.76
N GLU A 211 -29.34 6.57 9.74
CA GLU A 211 -30.71 6.06 9.83
C GLU A 211 -30.77 4.54 10.05
N LEU A 212 -29.92 3.77 9.34
CA LEU A 212 -29.86 2.32 9.47
C LEU A 212 -29.28 1.88 10.81
N ASP A 213 -28.26 2.55 11.30
CA ASP A 213 -27.63 2.27 12.59
C ASP A 213 -28.61 2.54 13.75
N ALA A 214 -29.31 3.68 13.72
CA ALA A 214 -30.33 4.01 14.71
C ALA A 214 -31.53 3.05 14.71
N ALA A 215 -31.86 2.46 13.56
CA ALA A 215 -32.94 1.50 13.41
C ALA A 215 -32.50 0.03 13.61
N ALA A 216 -31.21 -0.22 13.85
CA ALA A 216 -30.68 -1.58 13.92
C ALA A 216 -31.16 -2.32 15.18
N PRO A 217 -31.71 -3.55 15.05
CA PRO A 217 -32.10 -4.35 16.21
C PRO A 217 -30.86 -4.83 16.99
N GLU A 218 -31.07 -5.16 18.27
CA GLU A 218 -30.02 -5.78 19.08
C GLU A 218 -29.51 -7.07 18.43
N GLY A 219 -28.19 -7.19 18.27
CA GLY A 219 -27.55 -8.30 17.57
C GLY A 219 -27.49 -8.16 16.04
N ALA A 220 -27.86 -7.00 15.48
CA ALA A 220 -27.56 -6.68 14.09
C ALA A 220 -26.06 -6.87 13.79
N ARG A 221 -25.78 -7.40 12.60
CA ARG A 221 -24.39 -7.62 12.17
C ARG A 221 -23.79 -6.29 11.70
N PRO A 222 -22.51 -6.01 12.02
CA PRO A 222 -21.84 -4.85 11.46
C PRO A 222 -21.75 -4.96 9.93
N ALA A 223 -21.88 -3.82 9.26
CA ALA A 223 -21.71 -3.70 7.82
C ALA A 223 -20.76 -2.53 7.52
N ASN A 224 -19.90 -2.70 6.53
CA ASN A 224 -18.96 -1.67 6.10
C ASN A 224 -19.31 -1.24 4.67
N VAL A 225 -19.28 0.06 4.41
CA VAL A 225 -19.45 0.65 3.09
C VAL A 225 -18.25 1.54 2.82
N SER A 226 -17.56 1.29 1.70
CA SER A 226 -16.51 2.16 1.19
C SER A 226 -16.98 2.81 -0.10
N PHE A 227 -16.97 4.14 -0.13
CA PHE A 227 -17.16 4.93 -1.34
C PHE A 227 -15.81 5.44 -1.82
N VAL A 228 -15.51 5.23 -3.09
CA VAL A 228 -14.26 5.69 -3.71
C VAL A 228 -14.60 6.36 -5.03
N ALA A 229 -14.11 7.58 -5.17
CA ALA A 229 -14.06 8.31 -6.42
C ALA A 229 -12.61 8.74 -6.64
N VAL A 230 -12.13 8.62 -7.88
CA VAL A 230 -10.75 8.97 -8.22
C VAL A 230 -10.72 9.44 -9.66
N GLU A 231 -10.04 10.55 -9.89
CA GLU A 231 -9.52 10.89 -11.21
C GLU A 231 -8.20 10.11 -11.39
N PRO A 232 -8.09 9.22 -12.39
CA PRO A 232 -6.86 8.46 -12.59
C PRO A 232 -5.68 9.42 -12.81
N PRO A 233 -4.53 9.19 -12.15
CA PRO A 233 -3.33 9.98 -12.39
C PRO A 233 -2.96 9.99 -13.89
N ASP A 234 -2.59 11.17 -14.39
CA ASP A 234 -2.25 11.43 -15.79
C ASP A 234 -0.73 11.35 -16.06
N ASP A 235 0.06 11.19 -15.01
CA ASP A 235 1.51 11.12 -15.08
C ASP A 235 2.00 9.84 -15.80
N GLU A 236 3.10 9.98 -16.54
CA GLU A 236 3.64 8.87 -17.34
C GLU A 236 4.06 7.68 -16.48
N ARG A 237 4.41 7.91 -15.21
CA ARG A 237 4.85 6.85 -14.30
C ARG A 237 3.68 5.98 -13.87
N TRP A 238 2.46 6.53 -13.80
CA TRP A 238 1.25 5.79 -13.46
C TRP A 238 0.53 5.15 -14.65
N ARG A 239 0.82 5.57 -15.89
CA ARG A 239 0.12 5.06 -17.09
C ARG A 239 0.02 3.54 -17.10
N ARG A 240 -1.20 3.04 -16.83
CA ARG A 240 -1.50 1.62 -16.91
C ARG A 240 -1.28 1.14 -18.34
N ARG A 241 -0.75 -0.08 -18.49
CA ARG A 241 -0.74 -0.76 -19.78
C ARG A 241 -2.18 -0.83 -20.28
N ARG A 242 -2.51 -0.11 -21.35
CA ARG A 242 -3.83 -0.21 -21.98
C ARG A 242 -4.00 -1.66 -22.43
N GLY A 243 -5.01 -2.33 -21.90
CA GLY A 243 -5.46 -3.64 -22.35
C GLY A 243 -6.11 -3.56 -23.73
#